data_AF-A0A7W0V1N5-F1
#
_entry.id   AF-A0A7W0V1N5-F1
#
_cell.length_a   1.000
_cell.length_b   1.000
_cell.length_c   1.000
_cell.angle_alpha   90.00
_cell.angle_beta   90.00
_cell.angle_gamma   90.00
#
_symmetry.space_group_name_H-M   'P 1'
#
loop_
_entity.id
_entity.type
_entity.pdbx_description
1 polymer ?
#
loop_
_entity_poly.entity_id
_entity_poly.type
_entity_poly.pdbx_seq_one_letter_code
_entity_poly.pdbx_strand_id
1 'polypeptide(L)' 'REGRIGGRRPKLTAQQQSEIRKMVSKGDKTAADAARLFKVHPATVSRLMARAGGDGMASRKVTRAK' A
#
# COMPACT_ATOMS: atom_id res chain seq x y z
N ARG A 1 7.53 -16.31 -29.97
CA ARG A 1 6.11 -15.99 -29.67
C ARG A 1 6.06 -15.60 -28.20
N GLU A 2 6.11 -14.31 -27.88
CA GLU A 2 6.03 -13.85 -26.49
C GLU A 2 4.64 -13.26 -26.29
N GLY A 3 3.77 -14.03 -25.64
CA GLY A 3 2.42 -13.61 -25.32
C GLY A 3 2.43 -12.43 -24.34
N ARG A 4 1.31 -11.71 -24.27
CA ARG A 4 1.15 -10.54 -23.40
C ARG A 4 1.31 -10.95 -21.92
N ILE A 5 2.52 -10.82 -21.38
CA ILE A 5 2.75 -10.88 -19.94
C ILE A 5 2.32 -9.52 -19.38
N GLY A 6 1.04 -9.38 -19.04
CA GLY A 6 0.55 -8.11 -18.52
C GLY A 6 -0.92 -8.14 -18.15
N GLY A 7 -1.19 -8.42 -16.87
CA GLY A 7 -2.52 -8.21 -16.29
C GLY A 7 -2.90 -6.72 -16.23
N ARG A 8 -4.04 -6.43 -15.61
CA ARG A 8 -4.54 -5.06 -15.44
C ARG A 8 -3.45 -4.18 -14.81
N ARG A 9 -3.05 -3.12 -15.50
CA ARG A 9 -2.10 -2.14 -14.98
C ARG A 9 -2.60 -1.60 -13.63
N PRO A 10 -1.76 -1.63 -12.57
CA PRO A 10 -2.12 -1.03 -11.30
C PRO A 10 -2.46 0.44 -11.49
N LYS A 11 -3.48 0.93 -10.77
CA LYS A 11 -3.89 2.35 -10.80
C LYS A 11 -2.82 3.29 -10.23
N LEU A 12 -1.89 2.75 -9.44
CA LEU A 12 -0.78 3.48 -8.83
C LEU A 12 0.54 3.11 -9.51
N THR A 13 1.36 4.12 -9.81
CA THR A 13 2.72 3.89 -10.32
C THR A 13 3.61 3.25 -9.26
N ALA A 14 4.70 2.60 -9.67
CA ALA A 14 5.66 2.00 -8.73
C ALA A 14 6.22 3.02 -7.74
N GLN A 15 6.43 4.26 -8.18
CA GLN A 15 6.87 5.38 -7.35
C GLN A 15 5.80 5.77 -6.30
N GLN A 16 4.53 5.92 -6.71
CA GLN A 16 3.43 6.21 -5.78
C GLN A 16 3.26 5.11 -4.74
N GLN A 17 3.41 3.85 -5.16
CA GLN A 17 3.36 2.71 -4.25
C GLN A 17 4.48 2.75 -3.20
N SER A 18 5.70 3.11 -3.62
CA SER A 18 6.85 3.28 -2.72
C SER A 18 6.59 4.41 -1.71
N GLU A 19 6.06 5.53 -2.18
CA GLU A 19 5.78 6.69 -1.33
C GLU A 19 4.69 6.40 -0.29
N ILE A 20 3.60 5.72 -0.70
CA ILE A 20 2.56 5.25 0.22
C ILE A 20 3.16 4.30 1.26
N ARG A 21 4.00 3.34 0.85
CA ARG A 21 4.69 2.42 1.77
C ARG A 21 5.53 3.18 2.79
N LYS A 22 6.34 4.14 2.35
CA LYS A 22 7.19 4.95 3.24
C LYS A 22 6.37 5.73 4.26
N MET A 23 5.35 6.46 3.81
CA MET A 23 4.51 7.28 4.70
C MET A 23 3.76 6.45 5.74
N VAL A 24 3.21 5.30 5.34
CA VAL A 24 2.45 4.43 6.25
C VAL A 24 3.37 3.65 7.18
N SER A 25 4.51 3.14 6.67
CA SER A 25 5.45 2.35 7.50
C SER A 25 6.20 3.22 8.52
N LYS A 26 6.47 4.48 8.18
CA LYS A 26 7.10 5.45 9.09
C LYS A 26 6.13 5.97 10.17
N GLY A 27 4.82 5.80 9.95
CA GLY A 27 3.78 6.31 10.86
C GLY A 27 3.47 7.79 10.68
N ASP A 28 4.07 8.46 9.69
CA ASP A 28 3.81 9.88 9.38
C ASP A 28 2.33 10.11 8.98
N LYS A 29 1.69 9.11 8.36
CA LYS A 29 0.27 9.15 7.95
C LYS A 29 -0.40 7.79 8.11
N THR A 30 -1.69 7.81 8.42
CA THR A 30 -2.50 6.59 8.41
C THR A 30 -2.71 6.10 6.96
N ALA A 31 -3.01 4.81 6.79
CA ALA A 31 -3.35 4.25 5.48
C ALA A 31 -4.58 4.94 4.84
N ALA A 32 -5.53 5.41 5.66
CA ALA A 32 -6.70 6.14 5.19
C ALA A 32 -6.33 7.55 4.70
N ASP A 33 -5.43 8.24 5.39
CA ASP A 33 -4.98 9.57 4.97
C ASP A 33 -4.11 9.51 3.71
N ALA A 34 -3.24 8.52 3.61
CA ALA A 34 -2.52 8.23 2.38
C ALA A 34 -3.50 7.97 1.21
N ALA A 35 -4.55 7.18 1.44
CA ALA A 35 -5.55 6.90 0.41
C ALA A 35 -6.24 8.17 -0.11
N ARG A 36 -6.58 9.11 0.79
CA ARG A 36 -7.15 10.42 0.42
C ARG A 36 -6.17 11.24 -0.43
N LEU A 37 -4.90 11.30 -0.05
CA LEU A 37 -3.86 12.05 -0.77
C LEU A 37 -3.66 11.56 -2.20
N PHE A 38 -3.64 10.24 -2.42
CA PHE A 38 -3.49 9.65 -3.75
C PHE A 38 -4.81 9.43 -4.49
N LYS A 39 -5.94 9.92 -3.95
CA LYS A 39 -7.29 9.75 -4.54
C LYS A 39 -7.61 8.29 -4.87
N VAL A 40 -7.22 7.38 -3.97
CA VAL A 40 -7.48 5.94 -4.09
C VAL A 40 -8.35 5.45 -2.94
N HIS A 41 -8.97 4.27 -3.13
CA HIS A 41 -9.72 3.63 -2.06
C HIS A 41 -8.75 3.09 -0.98
N PRO A 42 -9.08 3.19 0.33
CA PRO A 42 -8.25 2.63 1.40
C PRO A 42 -7.94 1.14 1.23
N ALA A 43 -8.86 0.37 0.63
CA ALA A 43 -8.62 -1.03 0.28
C ALA A 43 -7.43 -1.23 -0.67
N THR A 44 -7.15 -0.28 -1.56
CA THR A 44 -5.97 -0.33 -2.44
C THR A 44 -4.68 -0.20 -1.64
N VAL A 45 -4.66 0.67 -0.63
CA VAL A 45 -3.51 0.85 0.27
C VAL A 45 -3.33 -0.38 1.16
N SER A 46 -4.42 -0.91 1.72
CA SER A 46 -4.40 -2.15 2.51
C SER A 46 -3.86 -3.34 1.71
N ARG A 47 -4.35 -3.54 0.48
CA ARG A 47 -3.83 -4.57 -0.44
C ARG A 47 -2.36 -4.33 -0.79
N LEU A 48 -1.94 -3.08 -0.97
CA LEU A 48 -0.55 -2.74 -1.25
C LEU A 48 0.37 -3.11 -0.08
N MET A 49 -0.07 -2.89 1.16
CA MET A 49 0.68 -3.28 2.36
C MET A 49 0.70 -4.80 2.53
N ALA A 50 -0.44 -5.47 2.36
CA ALA A 50 -0.55 -6.92 2.49
C ALA A 50 0.32 -7.67 1.46
N ARG A 51 0.40 -7.16 0.22
CA ARG A 51 1.23 -7.74 -0.84
C ARG A 51 2.72 -7.52 -0.65
N ALA A 52 3.10 -6.50 0.12
CA ALA A 52 4.49 -6.27 0.53
C ALA A 52 4.89 -7.12 1.75
N GLY A 53 3.93 -7.54 2.58
CA GLY A 53 4.14 -8.37 3.77
C GLY A 53 4.15 -9.88 3.51
N GLY A 54 4.01 -10.33 2.25
CA GLY A 54 4.09 -11.74 1.88
C GLY A 54 5.47 -12.38 2.07
N ASP A 55 6.52 -11.55 2.21
CA ASP A 55 7.90 -11.98 2.46
C ASP A 55 8.38 -11.69 3.89
N GLY A 56 7.51 -11.24 4.80
CA GLY A 56 7.92 -11.04 6.19
C GLY A 56 6.97 -10.19 7.02
N MET A 57 6.44 -10.83 8.05
CA MET A 57 6.12 -10.24 9.34
C MET A 57 4.75 -9.58 9.51
N ALA A 58 3.84 -10.40 10.04
CA ALA A 58 2.93 -10.01 11.10
C ALA A 58 3.66 -9.16 12.16
N SER A 59 3.50 -7.83 12.15
CA SER A 59 3.85 -6.99 13.31
C SER A 59 3.28 -5.58 13.23
N ARG A 60 2.14 -5.42 13.92
CA ARG A 60 1.83 -4.38 14.93
C ARG A 60 0.36 -4.03 14.84
N LYS A 61 -0.44 -4.72 15.67
CA LYS A 61 -1.74 -4.22 16.12
C LYS A 61 -1.46 -2.83 16.70
N VAL A 62 -1.90 -1.78 16.03
CA VAL A 62 -1.96 -0.44 16.62
C VAL A 62 -3.10 -0.49 17.62
N THR A 63 -2.77 -0.84 18.86
CA THR A 63 -3.54 -0.45 20.03
C THR A 63 -3.54 1.07 20.04
N ARG A 64 -4.63 1.68 19.56
CA ARG A 64 -4.88 3.09 19.81
C ARG A 64 -5.49 3.18 21.21
N ALA A 65 -4.69 3.63 22.16
CA ALA A 65 -5.15 4.05 23.47
C ALA A 65 -5.53 5.54 23.45
N LYS A 66 -6.60 5.83 24.19
CA LYS A 66 -7.20 7.13 24.53
C LYS A 66 -8.08 7.80 23.47
#